data_AF-A0A3D4WNQ8-F1
#
_entry.id   AF-A0A3D4WNQ8-F1
#
_cell.length_a   1.000
_cell.length_b   1.000
_cell.length_c   1.000
_cell.angle_alpha   90.00
_cell.angle_beta   90.00
_cell.angle_gamma   90.00
#
_symmetry.space_group_name_H-M   'P 1'
#
loop_
_entity.id
_entity.type
_entity.pdbx_description
1 polymer ?
#
loop_
_entity_poly.entity_id
_entity_poly.type
_entity_poly.pdbx_seq_one_letter_code
_entity_poly.pdbx_strand_id
1 'polypeptide(L)'
;ELARRLALGVASACLVLDPPLVVLSGEIGAAGGTPLAERVQHEVAAITPVSPKVVVTGVGEEPVLRGALLTALDTVRDEVFGSTVD
;
A
#
# COMPACT_ATOMS: atom_id res chain seq x y z
N GLU A 1 -0.28 -19.17 -8.17
CA GLU A 1 0.28 -18.36 -9.27
C GLU A 1 0.14 -16.85 -9.07
N LEU A 2 -1.07 -16.28 -8.95
CA LEU A 2 -1.20 -14.82 -8.75
C LEU A 2 -0.44 -14.30 -7.52
N ALA A 3 -0.60 -14.94 -6.36
CA ALA A 3 0.11 -14.57 -5.14
C ALA A 3 1.63 -14.57 -5.31
N ARG A 4 2.18 -15.60 -5.95
CA ARG A 4 3.61 -15.71 -6.29
C ARG A 4 4.10 -14.56 -7.18
N ARG A 5 3.29 -14.12 -8.16
CA ARG A 5 3.62 -12.98 -9.02
C ARG A 5 3.60 -11.66 -8.26
N LEU A 6 2.61 -11.46 -7.40
CA LEU A 6 2.54 -10.28 -6.53
C LEU A 6 3.71 -10.26 -5.54
N ALA A 7 4.04 -11.42 -4.97
CA ALA A 7 5.14 -11.57 -4.00
C ALA A 7 6.48 -11.12 -4.58
N LEU A 8 6.75 -11.33 -5.87
CA LEU A 8 7.97 -10.84 -6.50
C LEU A 8 8.09 -9.31 -6.45
N GLY A 9 7.01 -8.59 -6.75
CA GLY A 9 6.97 -7.14 -6.67
C GLY A 9 7.05 -6.64 -5.23
N VAL A 10 6.34 -7.29 -4.31
CA VAL A 10 6.37 -6.96 -2.88
C VAL A 10 7.77 -7.18 -2.30
N ALA A 11 8.39 -8.33 -2.55
CA ALA A 11 9.75 -8.63 -2.10
C ALA A 11 10.76 -7.60 -2.61
N SER A 12 10.64 -7.18 -3.88
CA SER A 12 11.48 -6.10 -4.43
C SER A 12 11.32 -4.80 -3.67
N ALA A 13 10.09 -4.37 -3.35
CA ALA A 13 9.87 -3.16 -2.58
C ALA A 13 10.40 -3.31 -1.14
N CYS A 14 10.21 -4.47 -0.53
CA CYS A 14 10.65 -4.73 0.85
C CYS A 14 12.16 -4.76 1.01
N LEU A 15 12.91 -5.27 0.02
CA LEU A 15 14.38 -5.24 0.08
C LEU A 15 14.98 -3.84 0.02
N VAL A 16 14.25 -2.86 -0.54
CA VAL A 16 14.71 -1.47 -0.67
C VAL A 16 14.21 -0.61 0.48
N LEU A 17 12.92 -0.73 0.82
CA LEU A 17 12.23 0.16 1.75
C LEU A 17 12.07 -0.41 3.17
N ASP A 18 12.19 -1.73 3.34
CA ASP A 18 11.92 -2.48 4.57
C ASP A 18 10.65 -2.04 5.34
N PRO A 19 9.48 -1.99 4.67
CA PRO A 19 8.27 -1.54 5.33
C PRO A 19 7.73 -2.64 6.26
N PRO A 20 7.23 -2.28 7.47
CA PRO A 20 6.63 -3.26 8.37
C PRO A 20 5.26 -3.76 7.88
N LEU A 21 4.62 -3.02 6.96
CA LEU A 21 3.27 -3.29 6.44
C LEU A 21 3.20 -3.01 4.93
N VAL A 22 2.60 -3.95 4.21
CA VAL A 22 2.24 -3.82 2.80
C VAL A 22 0.72 -3.91 2.67
N VAL A 23 0.12 -2.96 1.95
CA VAL A 23 -1.32 -2.89 1.75
C VAL A 23 -1.65 -3.21 0.29
N LEU A 24 -2.40 -4.29 0.07
CA LEU A 24 -2.95 -4.64 -1.24
C LEU A 24 -4.18 -3.78 -1.50
N SER A 25 -4.09 -2.94 -2.54
CA SER A 25 -5.18 -2.08 -3.00
C SER A 25 -5.58 -2.45 -4.43
N GLY A 26 -6.49 -1.67 -5.00
CA GLY A 26 -7.07 -1.90 -6.32
C GLY A 26 -8.02 -3.09 -6.34
N GLU A 27 -8.64 -3.31 -7.50
CA GLU A 27 -9.71 -4.31 -7.68
C GLU A 27 -9.24 -5.73 -7.34
N ILE A 28 -7.99 -6.07 -7.71
CA ILE A 28 -7.43 -7.40 -7.43
C ILE A 28 -7.24 -7.60 -5.93
N GLY A 29 -6.69 -6.60 -5.22
CA GLY A 29 -6.51 -6.67 -3.77
C GLY A 29 -7.85 -6.79 -3.04
N ALA A 30 -8.83 -6.00 -3.47
CA ALA A 30 -10.19 -6.02 -2.90
C ALA A 30 -10.90 -7.35 -3.16
N ALA A 31 -10.91 -7.84 -4.41
CA ALA A 31 -11.57 -9.09 -4.78
C ALA A 31 -10.89 -10.31 -4.14
N GLY A 32 -9.56 -10.27 -4.00
CA GLY A 32 -8.78 -11.34 -3.38
C GLY A 32 -8.91 -11.39 -1.85
N GLY A 33 -9.20 -10.25 -1.22
CA GLY A 33 -9.44 -10.16 0.22
C GLY A 33 -8.27 -10.67 1.09
N THR A 34 -8.57 -10.93 2.36
CA THR A 34 -7.63 -11.53 3.32
C THR A 34 -6.97 -12.81 2.80
N PRO A 35 -7.67 -13.75 2.13
CA PRO A 35 -7.04 -14.97 1.62
C PRO A 35 -5.92 -14.70 0.60
N LEU A 36 -6.06 -13.69 -0.26
CA LEU A 36 -4.99 -13.30 -1.16
C LEU A 36 -3.82 -12.67 -0.39
N ALA A 37 -4.10 -11.78 0.57
CA ALA A 37 -3.07 -11.12 1.37
C ALA A 37 -2.20 -12.13 2.15
N GLU A 38 -2.82 -13.12 2.81
CA GLU A 38 -2.12 -14.18 3.53
C GLU A 38 -1.22 -15.01 2.62
N ARG A 39 -1.71 -15.36 1.42
CA ARG A 39 -0.92 -16.10 0.42
C ARG A 39 0.24 -15.26 -0.11
N VAL A 40 0.03 -13.97 -0.37
CA VAL A 40 1.12 -13.08 -0.79
C VAL A 40 2.18 -12.99 0.32
N GLN A 41 1.77 -12.81 1.58
CA GLN A 41 2.70 -12.77 2.71
C GLN A 41 3.54 -14.05 2.80
N HIS A 42 2.90 -15.22 2.68
CA HIS A 42 3.58 -16.51 2.68
C HIS A 42 4.61 -16.63 1.54
N GLU A 43 4.22 -16.26 0.32
CA GLU A 43 5.08 -16.32 -0.86
C GLU A 43 6.25 -15.31 -0.78
N VAL A 44 6.05 -14.14 -0.16
CA VAL A 44 7.13 -13.17 0.11
C VAL A 44 8.15 -13.77 1.08
N ALA A 45 7.69 -14.31 2.22
CA ALA A 45 8.58 -14.93 3.22
C ALA A 45 9.36 -16.14 2.66
N ALA A 46 8.89 -16.76 1.58
CA ALA A 46 9.58 -17.86 0.91
C ALA A 46 10.77 -17.40 0.03
N ILE A 47 10.83 -16.12 -0.38
CA ILE A 47 11.80 -15.62 -1.37
C ILE A 47 12.66 -14.45 -0.89
N THR A 48 12.38 -13.90 0.29
CA THR A 48 13.15 -12.79 0.89
C THR A 48 13.33 -12.99 2.39
N PRO A 49 14.43 -12.51 3.01
CA PRO A 49 14.64 -12.60 4.45
C PRO A 49 13.68 -11.74 5.28
N VAL A 50 12.98 -10.79 4.67
CA VAL A 50 11.99 -9.93 5.35
C VAL A 50 10.58 -10.47 5.17
N SER A 51 9.78 -10.39 6.23
CA SER A 51 8.39 -10.88 6.23
C SER A 51 7.45 -9.77 6.70
N PRO A 52 7.16 -8.78 5.83
CA PRO A 52 6.22 -7.71 6.18
C PRO A 52 4.84 -8.29 6.46
N LYS A 53 4.05 -7.59 7.28
CA LYS A 53 2.61 -7.89 7.35
C LYS A 53 1.98 -7.50 6.01
N VAL A 54 1.16 -8.36 5.42
CA VAL A 54 0.38 -8.03 4.21
C VAL A 54 -1.10 -7.97 4.57
N VAL A 55 -1.75 -6.86 4.22
CA VAL A 55 -3.19 -6.65 4.47
C VAL A 55 -3.89 -6.16 3.22
N VAL A 56 -5.22 -6.23 3.18
CA VAL A 56 -6.02 -5.55 2.16
C VAL A 56 -6.36 -4.14 2.63
N THR A 57 -6.46 -3.20 1.69
CA THR A 57 -6.90 -1.83 1.98
C THR A 57 -8.22 -1.80 2.75
N GLY A 58 -8.27 -0.98 3.80
CA GLY A 58 -9.52 -0.61 4.48
C GLY A 58 -10.20 0.62 3.86
N VAL A 59 -9.55 1.27 2.89
CA VAL A 59 -10.12 2.39 2.14
C VAL A 59 -10.95 1.80 1.01
N GLY A 60 -12.25 2.06 1.06
CA GLY A 60 -13.22 1.63 0.07
C GLY A 60 -13.18 2.46 -1.21
N GLU A 61 -14.35 2.90 -1.66
CA GLU A 61 -14.56 3.52 -2.98
C GLU A 61 -13.60 4.68 -3.28
N GLU A 62 -13.19 4.74 -4.55
CA GLU A 62 -12.37 5.80 -5.13
C GLU A 62 -11.15 6.22 -4.28
N PRO A 63 -10.31 5.27 -3.81
CA PRO A 63 -9.25 5.56 -2.84
C PRO A 63 -8.20 6.52 -3.40
N VAL A 64 -7.98 6.49 -4.73
CA VAL A 64 -7.07 7.39 -5.44
C VAL A 64 -7.64 8.80 -5.55
N LEU A 65 -8.92 8.95 -5.94
CA LEU A 65 -9.56 10.26 -6.04
C LEU A 65 -9.64 10.93 -4.67
N ARG A 66 -10.03 10.17 -3.64
CA ARG A 66 -10.07 10.66 -2.27
C ARG A 66 -8.69 11.11 -1.79
N GLY A 67 -7.65 10.33 -2.09
CA GLY A 67 -6.27 10.72 -1.82
C GLY A 67 -5.88 12.01 -2.54
N ALA A 68 -6.19 12.12 -3.84
CA ALA A 68 -5.89 13.31 -4.64
C ALA A 68 -6.58 14.57 -4.10
N LEU A 69 -7.85 14.48 -3.69
CA LEU A 69 -8.57 15.60 -3.08
C LEU A 69 -7.93 16.02 -1.75
N LEU A 70 -7.54 15.07 -0.91
CA LEU A 70 -6.85 15.35 0.34
C LEU A 70 -5.49 16.03 0.08
N THR A 71 -4.70 15.52 -0.87
CA THR A 71 -3.43 16.13 -1.26
C THR A 71 -3.62 17.55 -1.78
N ALA A 72 -4.60 17.78 -2.67
CA ALA A 72 -4.88 19.11 -3.20
C ALA A 72 -5.29 20.11 -2.09
N LEU A 73 -6.11 19.65 -1.14
CA LEU A 73 -6.52 20.47 -0.01
C LEU A 73 -5.34 20.80 0.91
N ASP A 74 -4.44 19.84 1.15
CA ASP A 74 -3.21 20.05 1.93
C ASP A 74 -2.33 21.11 1.30
N THR A 75 -2.10 21.01 -0.02
CA THR A 75 -1.35 22.01 -0.80
C THR A 75 -1.95 23.42 -0.69
N VAL A 76 -3.27 23.55 -0.88
CA VAL A 76 -3.94 24.87 -0.77
C VAL A 76 -3.84 25.43 0.65
N ARG A 77 -3.89 24.58 1.68
CA ARG A 77 -3.74 25.03 3.08
C ARG A 77 -2.34 25.53 3.35
N ASP A 78 -1.32 24.82 2.88
CA ASP A 78 0.07 25.23 3.03
C ASP A 78 0.33 26.56 2.30
N GLU A 79 -0.25 26.78 1.11
CA GLU A 79 -0.14 28.04 0.38
C GLU A 79 -0.79 29.23 1.11
N VAL A 80 -2.00 29.03 1.65
CA VAL A 80 -2.78 30.12 2.27
C VAL A 80 -2.30 30.41 3.69
N PHE A 81 -1.86 29.39 4.45
CA PHE A 81 -1.58 29.52 5.89
C PHE A 81 -0.13 29.23 6.28
N GLY A 82 0.67 28.56 5.44
CA GLY A 82 2.05 28.18 5.76
C GLY A 82 2.99 29.36 5.95
N SER A 83 2.70 30.52 5.34
CA SER A 83 3.47 31.76 5.48
C SER A 83 3.14 32.59 6.73
N THR A 84 2.16 32.20 7.55
CA THR A 84 1.77 32.94 8.77
C THR A 84 2.57 32.50 10.02
N VAL A 85 3.48 31.53 9.87
CA VAL A 85 4.24 30.92 10.99
C VAL A 85 5.75 31.23 10.93
N ASP A 86 6.20 32.01 9.94
CA ASP A 86 7.54 32.62 9.87
C ASP A 86 7.48 34.12 10.24
#